data_AF-A0A6H5IM80-F1
#
_entry.id   AF-A0A6H5IM80-F1
#
_cell.length_a   1.000
_cell.length_b   1.000
_cell.length_c   1.000
_cell.angle_alpha   90.00
_cell.angle_beta   90.00
_cell.angle_gamma   90.00
#
_symmetry.space_group_name_H-M   'P 1'
#
loop_
_entity.id
_entity.type
_entity.pdbx_description
1 polymer ?
#
loop_
_entity_poly.entity_id
_entity_poly.type
_entity_poly.pdbx_seq_one_letter_code
_entity_poly.pdbx_strand_id
1 'polypeptide(L)'
;MKLQQRYEQTDNWMSEWWLQAAYLGYRYPVIVHSSPGTVGPPQEFKSPKDFYRYAAHLIGGVRKYNDMIKRFVTLFLLNTWEFYNQEITLIIFSCDIKQEMIRDAPLDMRPYALILGSHRQPNKDVDRLIHIDTSEHIIVLSNNHFFKLSLTSEVNEEQLIASIEDIAQRSKLPGKPIGILTGNDRDIWYILSYDGFVGLQYEHSPCEALPITVLHDYVLNHVLSQDVDLECFQFDMFGSNKIKQCKMSPDSFIQIAMQVTYYQIHNQPPAHYESAALRRFKNARTECIRSTSNESVEFAKLMSNEKEFDETLKLAMIRAVNAHKKLATEASMGEGVDRLFFGLKMIAKEEQIKLPEFFSDISYTKSTSFTLTSSQVAYKTASFMCYGPVVPNGYGCCYNPRSEDIFFACSSFKGCPETSTQRFADTLKQSLIRMIKLADA
;
A
#
# COMPACT_ATOMS: atom_id res chain seq x y z
N MET A 1 8.52 28.16 13.78
CA MET A 1 7.36 28.98 14.19
C MET A 1 6.11 28.73 13.36
N LYS A 2 6.08 29.00 12.04
CA LYS A 2 4.85 28.86 11.25
C LYS A 2 4.24 27.44 11.21
N LEU A 3 5.07 26.40 11.08
CA LEU A 3 4.59 25.01 11.14
C LEU A 3 3.97 24.66 12.51
N GLN A 4 4.51 25.23 13.59
CA GLN A 4 3.97 25.06 14.93
C GLN A 4 2.62 25.79 15.09
N GLN A 5 2.47 26.98 14.52
CA GLN A 5 1.18 27.67 14.47
C GLN A 5 0.12 26.83 13.74
N ARG A 6 0.48 26.19 12.62
CA ARG A 6 -0.42 25.26 11.93
C ARG A 6 -0.80 24.07 12.81
N TYR A 7 0.16 23.50 13.53
CA TYR A 7 -0.12 22.43 14.51
C TYR A 7 -1.12 22.87 15.57
N GLU A 8 -1.01 24.08 16.09
CA GLU A 8 -1.94 24.62 17.09
C GLU A 8 -3.34 24.91 16.52
N GLN A 9 -3.45 25.15 15.21
CA GLN A 9 -4.69 25.55 14.54
C GLN A 9 -5.43 24.41 13.83
N THR A 10 -4.87 23.20 13.80
CA THR A 10 -5.44 22.09 13.04
C THR A 10 -5.47 20.80 13.86
N ASP A 11 -6.46 19.96 13.57
CA ASP A 11 -6.57 18.62 14.18
C ASP A 11 -5.37 17.71 13.85
N ASN A 12 -4.78 17.92 12.68
CA ASN A 12 -3.53 17.32 12.24
C ASN A 12 -2.91 18.25 11.19
N TRP A 13 -1.73 18.77 11.47
CA TRP A 13 -1.06 19.76 10.62
C TRP A 13 -0.69 19.26 9.23
N MET A 14 -0.63 17.95 9.04
CA MET A 14 -0.08 17.33 7.84
C MET A 14 -1.15 16.69 6.94
N SER A 15 -2.29 16.27 7.50
CA SER A 15 -3.26 15.38 6.84
C SER A 15 -3.73 15.91 5.48
N GLU A 16 -4.14 17.18 5.42
CA GLU A 16 -4.61 17.84 4.20
C GLU A 16 -3.50 17.96 3.15
N TRP A 17 -2.34 18.49 3.54
CA TRP A 17 -1.21 18.66 2.63
C TRP A 17 -0.72 17.33 2.08
N TRP A 18 -0.64 16.30 2.93
CA TRP A 18 -0.18 14.98 2.51
C TRP A 18 -1.17 14.33 1.56
N LEU A 19 -2.48 14.41 1.84
CA LEU A 19 -3.52 13.90 0.94
C LEU A 19 -3.45 14.58 -0.43
N GLN A 20 -3.29 15.89 -0.46
CA GLN A 20 -3.17 16.65 -1.70
C GLN A 20 -1.88 16.32 -2.45
N ALA A 21 -0.72 16.39 -1.80
CA ALA A 21 0.56 16.25 -2.49
C ALA A 21 0.86 14.80 -2.91
N ALA A 22 0.55 13.82 -2.06
CA ALA A 22 0.90 12.43 -2.33
C ALA A 22 -0.12 11.73 -3.24
N TYR A 23 -1.37 12.22 -3.31
CA TYR A 23 -2.44 11.54 -4.04
C TYR A 23 -3.21 12.46 -4.98
N LEU A 24 -3.94 13.46 -4.47
CA LEU A 24 -4.94 14.19 -5.27
C LEU A 24 -4.32 15.09 -6.35
N GLY A 25 -3.16 15.67 -6.05
CA GLY A 25 -2.35 16.47 -6.98
C GLY A 25 -1.34 15.63 -7.78
N TYR A 26 -1.23 14.33 -7.53
CA TYR A 26 -0.41 13.43 -8.35
C TYR A 26 -1.14 13.13 -9.66
N ARG A 27 -0.49 13.38 -10.80
CA ARG A 27 -1.14 13.43 -12.13
C ARG A 27 -0.85 12.25 -13.05
N TYR A 28 0.14 11.41 -12.72
CA TYR A 28 0.34 10.14 -13.41
C TYR A 28 -0.89 9.25 -13.22
N PRO A 29 -1.08 8.25 -14.10
CA PRO A 29 -2.18 7.31 -13.98
C PRO A 29 -2.16 6.64 -12.60
N VAL A 30 -3.33 6.45 -11.99
CA VAL A 30 -3.39 5.80 -10.68
C VAL A 30 -2.95 4.33 -10.76
N ILE A 31 -3.21 3.68 -11.90
CA ILE A 31 -2.82 2.30 -12.17
C ILE A 31 -1.30 2.17 -12.09
N VAL A 32 -0.81 1.18 -11.33
CA VAL A 32 0.61 0.91 -11.04
C VAL A 32 1.30 1.98 -10.18
N HIS A 33 1.11 3.27 -10.47
CA HIS A 33 1.88 4.35 -9.85
C HIS A 33 1.33 4.81 -8.49
N SER A 34 0.04 4.61 -8.22
CA SER A 34 -0.60 5.03 -6.96
C SER A 34 -1.49 3.96 -6.33
N SER A 35 -2.02 3.06 -7.15
CA SER A 35 -2.97 2.01 -6.80
C SER A 35 -2.23 0.69 -6.56
N PRO A 36 -2.00 0.26 -5.30
CA PRO A 36 -1.51 -1.09 -5.03
C PRO A 36 -2.37 -2.20 -5.68
N GLY A 37 -1.80 -3.38 -5.88
CA GLY A 37 -2.56 -4.59 -6.16
C GLY A 37 -2.55 -5.47 -4.93
N THR A 38 -3.64 -6.20 -4.67
CA THR A 38 -3.60 -7.29 -3.67
C THR A 38 -4.07 -8.57 -4.30
N VAL A 39 -3.33 -9.64 -4.04
CA VAL A 39 -3.64 -10.98 -4.53
C VAL A 39 -4.10 -11.83 -3.34
N GLY A 40 -5.31 -12.38 -3.44
CA GLY A 40 -5.85 -13.35 -2.49
C GLY A 40 -5.41 -14.79 -2.79
N PRO A 41 -5.67 -15.75 -1.88
CA PRO A 41 -5.36 -17.15 -2.14
C PRO A 41 -6.11 -17.67 -3.37
N PRO A 42 -5.48 -18.51 -4.21
CA PRO A 42 -6.14 -19.07 -5.39
C PRO A 42 -7.38 -19.86 -4.99
N GLN A 43 -8.45 -19.72 -5.77
CA GLN A 43 -9.71 -20.45 -5.60
C GLN A 43 -9.93 -21.32 -6.83
N GLU A 44 -10.34 -22.57 -6.62
CA GLU A 44 -10.72 -23.47 -7.71
C GLU A 44 -12.24 -23.51 -7.86
N PHE A 45 -12.74 -23.16 -9.05
CA PHE A 45 -14.17 -23.22 -9.37
C PHE A 45 -14.43 -24.35 -10.36
N LYS A 46 -15.30 -25.30 -10.00
CA LYS A 46 -15.64 -26.44 -10.87
C LYS A 46 -16.75 -26.11 -11.86
N SER A 47 -17.50 -25.04 -11.60
CA SER A 47 -18.59 -24.56 -12.43
C SER A 47 -18.77 -23.04 -12.31
N PRO A 48 -19.44 -22.38 -13.28
CA PRO A 48 -19.81 -20.97 -13.16
C PRO A 48 -20.65 -20.67 -11.90
N LYS A 49 -21.49 -21.62 -11.48
CA LYS A 49 -22.32 -21.49 -10.28
C LYS A 49 -21.49 -21.41 -9.00
N ASP A 50 -20.35 -22.09 -8.94
CA ASP A 50 -19.42 -22.00 -7.80
C ASP A 50 -18.79 -20.61 -7.71
N PHE A 51 -18.46 -20.01 -8.85
CA PHE A 51 -18.01 -18.63 -8.93
C PHE A 51 -19.10 -17.65 -8.46
N TYR A 52 -20.35 -17.81 -8.88
CA TYR A 52 -21.46 -16.94 -8.44
C TYR A 52 -21.71 -17.04 -6.94
N ARG A 53 -21.65 -18.25 -6.37
CA ARG A 53 -21.72 -18.46 -4.91
C ARG A 53 -20.58 -17.76 -4.19
N TYR A 54 -19.35 -17.93 -4.67
CA TYR A 54 -18.19 -17.27 -4.08
C TYR A 54 -18.32 -15.74 -4.11
N ALA A 55 -18.75 -15.17 -5.24
CA ALA A 55 -18.99 -13.74 -5.37
C ALA A 55 -20.12 -13.24 -4.44
N ALA A 56 -21.21 -14.00 -4.30
CA ALA A 56 -22.29 -13.69 -3.36
C ALA A 56 -21.81 -13.72 -1.90
N HIS A 57 -21.02 -14.72 -1.51
CA HIS A 57 -20.41 -14.80 -0.18
C HIS A 57 -19.45 -13.64 0.08
N LEU A 58 -18.64 -13.24 -0.92
CA LEU A 58 -17.75 -12.09 -0.81
C LEU A 58 -18.55 -10.80 -0.57
N ILE A 59 -19.60 -10.57 -1.37
CA ILE A 59 -20.52 -9.42 -1.20
C ILE A 59 -21.17 -9.46 0.18
N GLY A 60 -21.65 -10.62 0.62
CA GLY A 60 -22.23 -10.80 1.95
C GLY A 60 -21.25 -10.51 3.08
N GLY A 61 -19.98 -10.92 2.93
CA GLY A 61 -18.89 -10.59 3.86
C GLY A 61 -18.61 -9.10 3.94
N VAL A 62 -18.52 -8.42 2.78
CA VAL A 62 -18.32 -6.97 2.70
C VAL A 62 -19.50 -6.21 3.31
N ARG A 63 -20.75 -6.67 3.11
CA ARG A 63 -21.94 -6.09 3.76
C ARG A 63 -21.85 -6.18 5.28
N LYS A 64 -21.57 -7.38 5.82
CA LYS A 64 -21.40 -7.58 7.27
C LYS A 64 -20.31 -6.69 7.85
N TYR A 65 -19.20 -6.56 7.14
CA TYR A 65 -18.13 -5.64 7.52
C TYR A 65 -18.59 -4.18 7.51
N ASN A 66 -19.30 -3.73 6.47
CA ASN A 66 -19.83 -2.36 6.39
C ASN A 66 -20.77 -2.06 7.56
N ASP A 67 -21.68 -2.98 7.88
CA ASP A 67 -22.61 -2.85 9.01
C ASP A 67 -21.87 -2.75 10.35
N MET A 68 -20.83 -3.57 10.52
CA MET A 68 -19.95 -3.53 11.69
C MET A 68 -19.24 -2.16 11.81
N ILE A 69 -18.67 -1.64 10.71
CA ILE A 69 -17.99 -0.34 10.71
C ILE A 69 -18.97 0.81 10.96
N LYS A 70 -20.14 0.81 10.30
CA LYS A 70 -21.17 1.84 10.51
C LYS A 70 -21.64 1.89 11.97
N ARG A 71 -21.90 0.73 12.58
CA ARG A 71 -22.24 0.65 14.02
C ARG A 71 -21.12 1.20 14.90
N PHE A 72 -19.86 0.83 14.60
CA PHE A 72 -18.71 1.33 15.34
C PHE A 72 -18.56 2.85 15.22
N VAL A 73 -18.67 3.42 14.02
CA VAL A 73 -18.55 4.87 13.81
C VAL A 73 -19.68 5.61 14.53
N THR A 74 -20.93 5.14 14.44
CA THR A 74 -22.05 5.73 15.18
C THR A 74 -21.79 5.73 16.68
N LEU A 75 -21.36 4.59 17.25
CA LEU A 75 -21.06 4.48 18.69
C LEU A 75 -19.82 5.26 19.10
N PHE A 76 -18.80 5.34 18.25
CA PHE A 76 -17.59 6.13 18.50
C PHE A 76 -17.91 7.62 18.52
N LEU A 77 -18.69 8.10 17.55
CA LEU A 77 -19.12 9.50 17.48
C LEU A 77 -20.01 9.87 18.67
N LEU A 78 -20.95 9.00 19.05
CA LEU A 78 -21.79 9.19 20.25
C LEU A 78 -20.93 9.25 21.53
N ASN A 79 -20.01 8.31 21.71
CA ASN A 79 -19.09 8.31 22.87
C ASN A 79 -18.17 9.54 22.89
N THR A 80 -17.70 10.05 21.74
CA THR A 80 -16.88 11.28 21.69
C THR A 80 -17.69 12.55 21.99
N TRP A 81 -18.99 12.55 21.72
CA TRP A 81 -19.88 13.66 22.07
C TRP A 81 -20.22 13.66 23.57
N GLU A 82 -20.34 12.49 24.18
CA GLU A 82 -20.66 12.30 25.60
C GLU A 82 -19.43 12.39 26.53
N PHE A 83 -18.21 12.10 26.04
CA PHE A 83 -16.98 12.28 26.84
C PHE A 83 -16.70 13.75 27.21
N TYR A 84 -17.26 14.71 26.47
CA TYR A 84 -17.19 16.13 26.80
C TYR A 84 -18.23 16.59 27.84
N ASN A 85 -19.22 15.76 28.21
CA ASN A 85 -20.36 16.14 29.04
C ASN A 85 -20.57 15.23 30.27
N GLN A 86 -19.48 14.82 30.93
CA GLN A 86 -19.44 14.09 32.23
C GLN A 86 -20.81 13.59 32.76
N GLU A 87 -21.19 12.34 32.46
CA GLU A 87 -21.80 11.39 33.39
C GLU A 87 -22.24 10.08 32.70
N ILE A 88 -21.92 8.95 33.35
CA ILE A 88 -22.56 7.61 33.29
C ILE A 88 -22.08 6.58 32.24
N THR A 89 -21.60 5.47 32.81
CA THR A 89 -21.62 4.04 32.43
C THR A 89 -21.59 3.64 30.96
N LEU A 90 -20.43 3.08 30.56
CA LEU A 90 -20.23 2.23 29.38
C LEU A 90 -21.36 1.20 29.19
N ILE A 91 -22.32 1.50 28.31
CA ILE A 91 -23.12 0.46 27.67
C ILE A 91 -22.25 -0.08 26.52
N ILE A 92 -21.52 -1.15 26.79
CA ILE A 92 -20.78 -1.90 25.79
C ILE A 92 -21.81 -2.59 24.89
N PHE A 93 -22.28 -1.91 23.85
CA PHE A 93 -22.74 -2.62 22.67
C PHE A 93 -21.52 -3.33 22.10
N SER A 94 -21.58 -4.65 21.96
CA SER A 94 -20.52 -5.43 21.34
C SER A 94 -20.37 -4.99 19.88
N CYS A 95 -19.47 -4.05 19.62
CA CYS A 95 -18.90 -3.87 18.30
C CYS A 95 -17.93 -5.01 18.06
N ASP A 96 -18.13 -5.76 16.98
CA ASP A 96 -17.23 -6.87 16.62
C ASP A 96 -15.81 -6.36 16.25
N ILE A 97 -15.70 -5.10 15.82
CA ILE A 97 -14.40 -4.43 15.67
C ILE A 97 -13.95 -3.84 17.01
N LYS A 98 -12.81 -4.30 17.49
CA LYS A 98 -12.18 -3.80 18.71
C LYS A 98 -11.26 -2.63 18.39
N GLN A 99 -11.17 -1.67 19.32
CA GLN A 99 -10.16 -0.63 19.28
C GLN A 99 -8.78 -1.26 19.15
N GLU A 100 -8.06 -0.95 18.07
CA GLU A 100 -6.69 -1.44 17.91
C GLU A 100 -5.76 -0.67 18.84
N MET A 101 -4.81 -1.40 19.41
CA MET A 101 -3.86 -0.88 20.38
C MET A 101 -2.43 -1.18 19.93
N ILE A 102 -1.52 -0.22 20.12
CA ILE A 102 -0.09 -0.48 20.11
C ILE A 102 0.44 -0.31 21.53
N ARG A 103 0.83 -1.42 22.17
CA ARG A 103 1.02 -1.48 23.62
C ARG A 103 -0.25 -0.96 24.31
N ASP A 104 -0.14 0.11 25.10
CA ASP A 104 -1.26 0.69 25.85
C ASP A 104 -1.88 1.93 25.16
N ALA A 105 -1.50 2.24 23.92
CA ALA A 105 -2.00 3.41 23.20
C ALA A 105 -3.01 3.03 22.10
N PRO A 106 -4.18 3.68 22.02
CA PRO A 106 -5.15 3.45 20.96
C PRO A 106 -4.66 3.97 19.61
N LEU A 107 -5.00 3.24 18.55
CA LEU A 107 -4.75 3.63 17.15
C LEU A 107 -5.99 4.29 16.54
N ASP A 108 -5.78 5.25 15.65
CA ASP A 108 -6.82 5.90 14.86
C ASP A 108 -7.53 4.86 13.99
N MET A 109 -8.85 4.76 14.18
CA MET A 109 -9.73 3.81 13.50
C MET A 109 -10.49 4.45 12.33
N ARG A 110 -10.38 5.77 12.11
CA ARG A 110 -11.09 6.47 11.01
C ARG A 110 -10.79 5.95 9.61
N PRO A 111 -9.58 5.47 9.27
CA PRO A 111 -9.34 4.90 7.95
C PRO A 111 -10.30 3.76 7.58
N TYR A 112 -10.78 2.98 8.56
CA TYR A 112 -11.76 1.91 8.33
C TYR A 112 -13.09 2.43 7.76
N ALA A 113 -13.54 3.61 8.20
CA ALA A 113 -14.78 4.21 7.75
C ALA A 113 -14.72 4.73 6.31
N LEU A 114 -13.51 4.99 5.79
CA LEU A 114 -13.31 5.60 4.48
C LEU A 114 -13.12 4.58 3.35
N ILE A 115 -13.00 3.29 3.66
CA ILE A 115 -12.81 2.22 2.66
C ILE A 115 -14.04 2.08 1.77
N LEU A 116 -15.23 2.03 2.37
CA LEU A 116 -16.49 1.88 1.64
C LEU A 116 -17.19 3.24 1.48
N GLY A 117 -17.89 3.42 0.37
CA GLY A 117 -18.62 4.67 0.09
C GLY A 117 -17.74 5.81 -0.42
N SER A 118 -16.44 5.61 -0.59
CA SER A 118 -15.53 6.63 -1.13
C SER A 118 -15.24 6.42 -2.62
N HIS A 119 -15.03 7.51 -3.36
CA HIS A 119 -14.46 7.48 -4.70
C HIS A 119 -13.62 8.74 -4.99
N ARG A 120 -12.61 8.59 -5.85
CA ARG A 120 -11.78 9.69 -6.35
C ARG A 120 -12.38 10.28 -7.63
N GLN A 121 -12.87 11.51 -7.54
CA GLN A 121 -13.36 12.27 -8.68
C GLN A 121 -12.18 12.95 -9.40
N PRO A 122 -11.96 12.67 -10.70
CA PRO A 122 -11.00 13.42 -11.51
C PRO A 122 -11.40 14.90 -11.55
N ASN A 123 -10.42 15.79 -11.41
CA ASN A 123 -10.64 17.22 -11.53
C ASN A 123 -9.37 17.88 -12.11
N LYS A 124 -9.54 19.07 -12.69
CA LYS A 124 -8.42 19.82 -13.29
C LYS A 124 -7.41 20.16 -12.19
N ASP A 125 -6.13 19.88 -12.44
CA ASP A 125 -4.98 20.12 -11.57
C ASP A 125 -4.94 19.29 -10.27
N VAL A 126 -6.07 19.19 -9.54
CA VAL A 126 -6.17 18.46 -8.27
C VAL A 126 -7.51 17.73 -8.18
N ASP A 127 -7.45 16.42 -8.02
CA ASP A 127 -8.62 15.54 -7.85
C ASP A 127 -9.33 15.76 -6.52
N ARG A 128 -10.55 15.20 -6.38
CA ARG A 128 -11.32 15.26 -5.13
C ARG A 128 -11.60 13.86 -4.60
N LEU A 129 -11.50 13.68 -3.29
CA LEU A 129 -12.01 12.49 -2.63
C LEU A 129 -13.44 12.77 -2.15
N ILE A 130 -14.40 11.99 -2.63
CA ILE A 130 -15.81 12.09 -2.25
C ILE A 130 -16.17 10.86 -1.43
N HIS A 131 -16.83 11.06 -0.29
CA HIS A 131 -17.32 9.99 0.57
C HIS A 131 -18.84 10.11 0.74
N ILE A 132 -19.56 9.02 0.50
CA ILE A 132 -21.01 8.88 0.61
C ILE A 132 -21.30 7.56 1.33
N ASP A 133 -21.67 7.64 2.59
CA ASP A 133 -21.93 6.48 3.47
C ASP A 133 -23.38 5.95 3.39
N THR A 134 -24.27 6.66 2.70
CA THR A 134 -25.70 6.34 2.54
C THR A 134 -26.01 5.39 1.38
N SER A 135 -25.00 4.93 0.62
CA SER A 135 -25.24 4.05 -0.52
C SER A 135 -25.75 2.66 -0.10
N GLU A 136 -26.85 2.21 -0.71
CA GLU A 136 -27.44 0.88 -0.54
C GLU A 136 -27.23 -0.04 -1.75
N HIS A 137 -26.27 0.28 -2.61
CA HIS A 137 -25.98 -0.51 -3.80
C HIS A 137 -24.48 -0.65 -4.02
N ILE A 138 -24.11 -1.67 -4.79
CA ILE A 138 -22.80 -1.80 -5.40
C ILE A 138 -22.90 -1.68 -6.91
N ILE A 139 -21.74 -1.45 -7.52
CA ILE A 139 -21.55 -1.55 -8.95
C ILE A 139 -20.87 -2.87 -9.26
N VAL A 140 -21.50 -3.71 -10.08
CA VAL A 140 -20.91 -4.95 -10.60
C VAL A 140 -20.45 -4.69 -12.02
N LEU A 141 -19.15 -4.86 -12.26
CA LEU A 141 -18.57 -4.80 -13.59
C LEU A 141 -18.47 -6.24 -14.15
N SER A 142 -19.07 -6.49 -15.30
CA SER A 142 -18.99 -7.78 -15.98
C SER A 142 -18.91 -7.56 -17.49
N ASN A 143 -17.85 -8.05 -18.14
CA ASN A 143 -17.62 -7.90 -19.58
C ASN A 143 -17.88 -6.45 -20.07
N ASN A 144 -17.29 -5.46 -19.40
CA ASN A 144 -17.41 -4.02 -19.69
C ASN A 144 -18.79 -3.39 -19.47
N HIS A 145 -19.76 -4.14 -18.94
CA HIS A 145 -21.06 -3.60 -18.54
C HIS A 145 -21.07 -3.28 -17.04
N PHE A 146 -21.64 -2.12 -16.69
CA PHE A 146 -21.83 -1.70 -15.32
C PHE A 146 -23.28 -1.97 -14.89
N PHE A 147 -23.44 -2.74 -13.83
CA PHE A 147 -24.75 -3.04 -13.25
C PHE A 147 -24.84 -2.43 -11.86
N LYS A 148 -25.95 -1.74 -11.59
CA LYS A 148 -26.31 -1.30 -10.25
C LYS A 148 -27.02 -2.46 -9.54
N LEU A 149 -26.37 -3.10 -8.59
CA LEU A 149 -26.96 -4.16 -7.77
C LEU A 149 -27.37 -3.58 -6.42
N SER A 150 -28.67 -3.55 -6.16
CA SER A 150 -29.23 -3.10 -4.87
C SER A 150 -28.94 -4.13 -3.77
N LEU A 151 -28.53 -3.66 -2.60
CA LEU A 151 -28.16 -4.48 -1.44
C LEU A 151 -29.01 -4.12 -0.21
N THR A 152 -30.30 -3.88 -0.41
CA THR A 152 -31.25 -3.64 0.68
C THR A 152 -31.30 -4.82 1.66
N SER A 153 -31.81 -4.57 2.87
CA SER A 153 -31.89 -5.57 3.95
C SER A 153 -32.65 -6.85 3.57
N GLU A 154 -33.51 -6.78 2.55
CA GLU A 154 -34.34 -7.89 2.07
C GLU A 154 -33.56 -8.88 1.18
N VAL A 155 -32.41 -8.49 0.63
CA VAL A 155 -31.67 -9.33 -0.32
C VAL A 155 -30.90 -10.42 0.43
N ASN A 156 -31.36 -11.66 0.28
CA ASN A 156 -30.71 -12.86 0.82
C ASN A 156 -29.66 -13.45 -0.13
N GLU A 157 -28.93 -14.47 0.32
CA GLU A 157 -27.82 -15.06 -0.43
C GLU A 157 -28.26 -15.71 -1.76
N GLU A 158 -29.38 -16.43 -1.77
CA GLU A 158 -29.92 -17.06 -2.99
C GLU A 158 -30.30 -16.01 -4.03
N GLN A 159 -30.88 -14.90 -3.59
CA GLN A 159 -31.22 -13.76 -4.45
C GLN A 159 -29.97 -13.06 -4.99
N LEU A 160 -28.89 -12.94 -4.18
CA LEU A 160 -27.61 -12.44 -4.66
C LEU A 160 -27.02 -13.34 -5.74
N ILE A 161 -27.02 -14.67 -5.53
CA ILE A 161 -26.53 -15.63 -6.50
C ILE A 161 -27.32 -15.51 -7.82
N ALA A 162 -28.65 -15.49 -7.73
CA ALA A 162 -29.51 -15.33 -8.90
C ALA A 162 -29.27 -14.00 -9.63
N SER A 163 -29.04 -12.91 -8.90
CA SER A 163 -28.74 -11.60 -9.48
C SER A 163 -27.38 -11.58 -10.18
N ILE A 164 -26.36 -12.22 -9.61
CA ILE A 164 -25.03 -12.34 -10.23
C ILE A 164 -25.10 -13.21 -11.48
N GLU A 165 -25.88 -14.30 -11.43
CA GLU A 165 -26.15 -15.15 -12.58
C GLU A 165 -26.89 -14.38 -13.71
N ASP A 166 -27.93 -13.60 -13.38
CA ASP A 166 -28.62 -12.71 -14.35
C ASP A 166 -27.64 -11.71 -14.98
N ILE A 167 -26.81 -11.05 -14.15
CA ILE A 167 -25.79 -10.12 -14.62
C ILE A 167 -24.85 -10.82 -15.62
N ALA A 168 -24.32 -12.00 -15.26
CA ALA A 168 -23.43 -12.77 -16.13
C ALA A 168 -24.10 -13.20 -17.44
N GLN A 169 -25.40 -13.53 -17.40
CA GLN A 169 -26.16 -13.88 -18.59
C GLN A 169 -26.39 -12.67 -19.51
N ARG A 170 -26.67 -11.50 -18.94
CA ARG A 170 -26.88 -10.24 -19.67
C ARG A 170 -25.58 -9.64 -20.20
N SER A 171 -24.44 -9.97 -19.59
CA SER A 171 -23.11 -9.51 -19.99
C SER A 171 -22.33 -10.54 -20.81
N LYS A 172 -22.96 -11.60 -21.35
CA LYS A 172 -22.25 -12.64 -22.14
C LYS A 172 -21.35 -12.08 -23.25
N LEU A 173 -21.77 -10.98 -23.88
CA LEU A 173 -20.97 -10.27 -24.88
C LEU A 173 -20.39 -8.98 -24.29
N PRO A 174 -19.14 -8.63 -24.63
CA PRO A 174 -18.49 -7.45 -24.10
C PRO A 174 -19.18 -6.15 -24.54
N GLY A 175 -19.41 -5.26 -23.58
CA GLY A 175 -19.83 -3.89 -23.81
C GLY A 175 -18.66 -2.97 -24.20
N LYS A 176 -18.97 -1.69 -24.40
CA LYS A 176 -17.93 -0.66 -24.59
C LYS A 176 -17.12 -0.51 -23.31
N PRO A 177 -15.77 -0.61 -23.35
CA PRO A 177 -14.94 -0.59 -22.16
C PRO A 177 -14.72 0.84 -21.61
N ILE A 178 -15.81 1.55 -21.29
CA ILE A 178 -15.79 2.93 -20.77
C ILE A 178 -14.91 3.06 -19.51
N GLY A 179 -14.80 1.99 -18.72
CA GLY A 179 -13.95 1.95 -17.53
C GLY A 179 -12.50 2.38 -17.76
N ILE A 180 -11.91 2.13 -18.95
CA ILE A 180 -10.51 2.53 -19.24
C ILE A 180 -10.20 3.97 -19.01
N LEU A 181 -11.16 4.84 -19.21
CA LEU A 181 -10.91 6.27 -19.13
C LEU A 181 -10.39 6.65 -17.73
N THR A 182 -10.69 5.84 -16.71
CA THR A 182 -10.16 6.00 -15.35
C THR A 182 -8.67 5.70 -15.21
N GLY A 183 -8.09 4.97 -16.16
CA GLY A 183 -6.70 4.54 -16.20
C GLY A 183 -5.74 5.45 -16.97
N ASN A 184 -6.21 6.57 -17.50
CA ASN A 184 -5.36 7.54 -18.20
C ASN A 184 -4.74 8.57 -17.24
N ASP A 185 -3.85 9.40 -17.77
CA ASP A 185 -3.34 10.60 -17.09
C ASP A 185 -4.48 11.48 -16.57
N ARG A 186 -4.25 12.11 -15.43
CA ARG A 186 -5.32 12.84 -14.73
C ARG A 186 -5.68 14.16 -15.43
N ASP A 187 -4.77 14.73 -16.22
CA ASP A 187 -4.93 16.03 -16.90
C ASP A 187 -5.58 15.97 -18.30
N ILE A 188 -5.64 14.79 -18.93
CA ILE A 188 -6.21 14.63 -20.27
C ILE A 188 -7.47 13.77 -20.20
N TRP A 189 -8.62 14.44 -20.23
CA TRP A 189 -9.94 13.84 -20.48
C TRP A 189 -10.57 14.48 -21.71
N TYR A 190 -10.11 14.10 -22.91
CA TYR A 190 -10.85 14.36 -24.15
C TYR A 190 -11.44 13.04 -24.66
N ILE A 191 -12.76 13.03 -24.88
CA ILE A 191 -13.44 12.03 -25.72
C ILE A 191 -13.90 12.76 -26.98
N LEU A 192 -13.27 12.50 -28.12
CA LEU A 192 -13.91 12.56 -29.42
C LEU A 192 -13.30 11.47 -30.33
N SER A 193 -14.13 10.53 -30.77
CA SER A 193 -13.88 9.69 -31.95
C SER A 193 -15.22 9.12 -32.44
N TYR A 194 -15.44 9.22 -33.75
CA TYR A 194 -16.65 8.78 -34.46
C TYR A 194 -16.44 7.39 -35.11
N ASP A 195 -15.35 6.70 -34.74
CA ASP A 195 -14.70 5.68 -35.57
C ASP A 195 -14.05 4.51 -34.79
N GLY A 196 -14.38 4.33 -33.52
CA GLY A 196 -14.48 2.97 -32.97
C GLY A 196 -13.21 2.29 -32.42
N PHE A 197 -12.47 2.94 -31.53
CA PHE A 197 -11.54 2.23 -30.61
C PHE A 197 -11.72 2.65 -29.14
N VAL A 198 -11.69 1.66 -28.22
CA VAL A 198 -11.72 1.84 -26.74
C VAL A 198 -10.99 0.65 -26.06
N GLY A 199 -10.07 0.92 -25.11
CA GLY A 199 -9.36 -0.07 -24.25
C GLY A 199 -9.92 -0.17 -22.81
N LEU A 200 -9.18 -0.62 -21.76
CA LEU A 200 -9.65 -1.00 -20.38
C LEU A 200 -8.94 -0.42 -19.09
N GLN A 201 -9.61 -0.30 -17.89
CA GLN A 201 -9.13 -0.49 -16.44
C GLN A 201 -9.83 0.32 -15.25
N TYR A 202 -9.37 0.21 -13.96
CA TYR A 202 -10.02 0.41 -12.60
C TYR A 202 -9.14 1.20 -11.54
N GLU A 203 -9.70 1.63 -10.37
CA GLU A 203 -9.21 2.66 -9.40
C GLU A 203 -9.10 2.19 -7.91
N HIS A 204 -8.12 2.68 -7.12
CA HIS A 204 -7.73 2.17 -5.78
C HIS A 204 -8.01 3.08 -4.57
N SER A 205 -8.68 4.22 -4.73
CA SER A 205 -9.13 4.99 -3.57
C SER A 205 -10.05 4.21 -2.59
N PRO A 206 -10.70 3.07 -2.95
CA PRO A 206 -11.55 2.34 -2.00
C PRO A 206 -11.31 0.81 -1.72
N CYS A 207 -10.83 -0.11 -2.59
CA CYS A 207 -10.72 -1.59 -2.28
C CYS A 207 -9.95 -2.47 -3.34
N GLU A 208 -9.85 -3.82 -3.20
CA GLU A 208 -8.93 -4.79 -3.87
C GLU A 208 -9.45 -5.68 -5.07
N ALA A 209 -8.63 -6.63 -5.59
CA ALA A 209 -8.32 -6.88 -7.02
C ALA A 209 -8.74 -8.21 -7.75
N LEU A 210 -9.52 -9.13 -7.19
CA LEU A 210 -9.70 -10.47 -7.84
C LEU A 210 -10.53 -10.53 -9.17
N PRO A 211 -11.45 -9.61 -9.50
CA PRO A 211 -12.16 -9.66 -10.80
C PRO A 211 -11.33 -9.18 -12.01
N ILE A 212 -10.11 -8.69 -11.80
CA ILE A 212 -9.27 -8.02 -12.81
C ILE A 212 -8.40 -8.99 -13.61
N THR A 213 -8.10 -10.18 -13.08
CA THR A 213 -7.11 -11.12 -13.66
C THR A 213 -7.49 -11.66 -15.04
N VAL A 214 -8.77 -11.83 -15.36
CA VAL A 214 -9.21 -12.36 -16.68
C VAL A 214 -9.22 -11.27 -17.77
N LEU A 215 -9.21 -10.01 -17.35
CA LEU A 215 -9.28 -8.82 -18.20
C LEU A 215 -7.86 -8.24 -18.48
N HIS A 216 -6.92 -8.60 -17.61
CA HIS A 216 -5.49 -8.26 -17.63
C HIS A 216 -4.75 -8.84 -18.85
N ASP A 217 -5.04 -10.09 -19.25
CA ASP A 217 -4.31 -10.78 -20.32
C ASP A 217 -4.56 -10.21 -21.74
N TYR A 218 -5.72 -9.59 -21.98
CA TYR A 218 -6.05 -9.03 -23.31
C TYR A 218 -5.53 -7.60 -23.50
N VAL A 219 -5.43 -6.83 -22.41
CA VAL A 219 -5.11 -5.38 -22.46
C VAL A 219 -3.61 -5.12 -22.27
N LEU A 220 -2.91 -5.98 -21.52
CA LEU A 220 -1.45 -5.91 -21.42
C LEU A 220 -0.76 -6.13 -22.78
N ASN A 221 -1.41 -6.78 -23.74
CA ASN A 221 -0.76 -7.06 -25.02
C ASN A 221 -0.59 -5.84 -25.95
N HIS A 222 -1.17 -4.65 -25.65
CA HIS A 222 -1.12 -3.55 -26.63
C HIS A 222 -0.79 -2.12 -26.15
N VAL A 223 -0.87 -1.73 -24.87
CA VAL A 223 -0.68 -0.28 -24.56
C VAL A 223 0.14 0.07 -23.31
N LEU A 224 0.26 -0.74 -22.25
CA LEU A 224 0.92 -0.28 -21.00
C LEU A 224 1.84 -1.29 -20.28
N SER A 225 2.07 -2.49 -20.84
CA SER A 225 2.86 -3.57 -20.19
C SER A 225 4.36 -3.59 -20.51
N GLN A 226 4.81 -2.74 -21.43
CA GLN A 226 6.19 -2.80 -21.87
C GLN A 226 7.16 -2.17 -20.87
N ASP A 227 6.69 -1.39 -19.91
CA ASP A 227 7.61 -0.69 -19.00
C ASP A 227 7.59 -1.19 -17.57
N VAL A 228 6.63 -1.98 -17.06
CA VAL A 228 6.68 -2.48 -15.66
C VAL A 228 7.02 -3.97 -15.65
N ASP A 229 8.04 -4.34 -14.90
CA ASP A 229 8.47 -5.72 -14.64
C ASP A 229 8.08 -6.11 -13.22
N LEU A 230 7.35 -7.22 -13.02
CA LEU A 230 6.82 -7.65 -11.72
C LEU A 230 7.15 -9.12 -11.48
N GLU A 231 7.75 -9.43 -10.32
CA GLU A 231 8.06 -10.79 -9.89
C GLU A 231 7.48 -10.99 -8.49
N CYS A 232 6.54 -11.94 -8.36
CA CYS A 232 5.90 -12.29 -7.11
C CYS A 232 6.28 -13.71 -6.72
N PHE A 233 6.82 -13.90 -5.52
CA PHE A 233 7.26 -15.22 -5.08
C PHE A 233 6.99 -15.47 -3.61
N GLN A 234 6.74 -16.74 -3.29
CA GLN A 234 6.75 -17.27 -1.93
C GLN A 234 8.19 -17.68 -1.61
N PHE A 235 8.74 -17.16 -0.52
CA PHE A 235 9.99 -17.60 0.07
C PHE A 235 9.67 -18.52 1.25
N ASP A 236 9.79 -19.82 1.02
CA ASP A 236 9.34 -20.91 1.91
C ASP A 236 10.49 -21.57 2.70
N MET A 237 11.71 -21.05 2.58
CA MET A 237 12.88 -21.56 3.31
C MET A 237 12.83 -21.26 4.81
N PHE A 238 12.21 -20.14 5.18
CA PHE A 238 11.91 -19.76 6.56
C PHE A 238 10.93 -18.57 6.60
N GLY A 239 10.31 -18.37 7.77
CA GLY A 239 9.50 -17.19 8.07
C GLY A 239 9.99 -16.42 9.30
N SER A 240 9.10 -15.58 9.83
CA SER A 240 9.37 -14.72 10.97
C SER A 240 9.78 -15.48 12.25
N ASN A 241 9.35 -16.74 12.42
CA ASN A 241 9.71 -17.55 13.58
C ASN A 241 11.21 -17.79 13.66
N LYS A 242 11.83 -18.18 12.54
CA LYS A 242 13.27 -18.44 12.48
C LYS A 242 14.09 -17.18 12.75
N ILE A 243 13.69 -16.04 12.17
CA ILE A 243 14.37 -14.75 12.42
C ILE A 243 14.29 -14.35 13.90
N LYS A 244 13.13 -14.57 14.54
CA LYS A 244 12.94 -14.31 15.97
C LYS A 244 13.78 -15.23 16.86
N GLN A 245 13.99 -16.49 16.46
CA GLN A 245 14.89 -17.41 17.18
C GLN A 245 16.33 -16.89 17.20
N CYS A 246 16.77 -16.23 16.12
CA CYS A 246 18.05 -15.52 16.04
C CYS A 246 18.05 -14.17 16.81
N LYS A 247 16.99 -13.86 17.58
CA LYS A 247 16.80 -12.63 18.37
C LYS A 247 16.79 -11.34 17.54
N MET A 248 16.33 -11.42 16.28
CA MET A 248 16.23 -10.29 15.37
C MET A 248 14.78 -9.90 15.08
N SER A 249 14.55 -8.64 14.74
CA SER A 249 13.25 -8.16 14.23
C SER A 249 13.04 -8.70 12.80
N PRO A 250 11.96 -9.44 12.48
CA PRO A 250 11.69 -9.95 11.14
C PRO A 250 11.70 -8.85 10.07
N ASP A 251 11.01 -7.75 10.36
CA ASP A 251 10.92 -6.59 9.49
C ASP A 251 12.31 -6.01 9.19
N SER A 252 13.06 -5.68 10.24
CA SER A 252 14.38 -5.07 10.11
C SER A 252 15.39 -6.01 9.46
N PHE A 253 15.26 -7.33 9.66
CA PHE A 253 16.08 -8.32 8.97
C PHE A 253 15.80 -8.31 7.46
N ILE A 254 14.53 -8.29 7.04
CA ILE A 254 14.13 -8.26 5.63
C ILE A 254 14.57 -6.93 4.97
N GLN A 255 14.42 -5.82 5.68
CA GLN A 255 14.87 -4.50 5.22
C GLN A 255 16.38 -4.44 4.99
N ILE A 256 17.16 -4.99 5.92
CA ILE A 256 18.62 -5.12 5.74
C ILE A 256 18.97 -6.11 4.63
N ALA A 257 18.19 -7.18 4.42
CA ALA A 257 18.38 -8.08 3.28
C ALA A 257 18.17 -7.36 1.94
N MET A 258 17.20 -6.46 1.85
CA MET A 258 17.01 -5.62 0.66
C MET A 258 18.16 -4.61 0.47
N GLN A 259 18.77 -4.09 1.54
CA GLN A 259 19.98 -3.26 1.47
C GLN A 259 21.17 -4.05 0.89
N VAL A 260 21.42 -5.25 1.39
CA VAL A 260 22.46 -6.16 0.86
C VAL A 260 22.20 -6.46 -0.61
N THR A 261 20.95 -6.81 -0.95
CA THR A 261 20.52 -7.14 -2.32
C THR A 261 20.81 -5.99 -3.28
N TYR A 262 20.37 -4.78 -2.95
CA TYR A 262 20.59 -3.62 -3.79
C TYR A 262 22.08 -3.32 -3.94
N TYR A 263 22.85 -3.39 -2.85
CA TYR A 263 24.29 -3.16 -2.90
C TYR A 263 25.02 -4.18 -3.78
N GLN A 264 24.64 -5.46 -3.74
CA GLN A 264 25.22 -6.50 -4.59
C GLN A 264 24.96 -6.27 -6.08
N ILE A 265 23.78 -5.73 -6.43
CA ILE A 265 23.41 -5.48 -7.82
C ILE A 265 24.07 -4.22 -8.37
N HIS A 266 24.11 -3.15 -7.57
CA HIS A 266 24.46 -1.80 -8.02
C HIS A 266 25.79 -1.27 -7.51
N ASN A 267 26.44 -1.97 -6.56
CA ASN A 267 27.67 -1.57 -5.88
C ASN A 267 27.60 -0.17 -5.21
N GLN A 268 26.40 0.24 -4.82
CA GLN A 268 26.11 1.48 -4.09
C GLN A 268 24.81 1.31 -3.30
N PRO A 269 24.61 2.05 -2.21
CA PRO A 269 23.38 1.94 -1.44
C PRO A 269 22.22 2.70 -2.11
N PRO A 270 20.97 2.24 -1.92
CA PRO A 270 19.78 2.94 -2.38
C PRO A 270 19.44 4.14 -1.49
N ALA A 271 18.66 5.08 -2.01
CA ALA A 271 17.77 5.86 -1.15
C ALA A 271 16.54 4.98 -0.86
N HIS A 272 16.49 4.37 0.32
CA HIS A 272 15.48 3.38 0.66
C HIS A 272 14.36 3.99 1.52
N TYR A 273 13.16 4.03 0.96
CA TYR A 273 11.93 4.37 1.67
C TYR A 273 11.25 3.11 2.17
N GLU A 274 10.89 3.11 3.45
CA GLU A 274 9.90 2.18 3.99
C GLU A 274 8.76 2.97 4.66
N SER A 275 7.53 2.49 4.53
CA SER A 275 6.37 3.12 5.16
C SER A 275 6.26 2.80 6.67
N ALA A 276 6.32 3.81 7.53
CA ALA A 276 5.89 3.70 8.93
C ALA A 276 4.43 4.17 9.08
N ALA A 277 3.58 3.35 9.69
CA ALA A 277 2.21 3.75 10.02
C ALA A 277 2.20 4.71 11.23
N LEU A 278 1.54 5.86 11.09
CA LEU A 278 1.42 6.88 12.14
C LEU A 278 0.05 6.85 12.85
N ARG A 279 -0.68 5.73 12.79
CA ARG A 279 -2.05 5.65 13.34
C ARG A 279 -2.13 5.91 14.85
N ARG A 280 -1.03 5.97 15.58
CA ARG A 280 -1.00 6.46 16.97
C ARG A 280 -1.43 7.92 17.10
N PHE A 281 -1.28 8.70 16.03
CA PHE A 281 -1.65 10.11 15.98
C PHE A 281 -2.96 10.29 15.22
N LYS A 282 -3.81 11.19 15.73
CA LYS A 282 -5.08 11.58 15.11
C LYS A 282 -4.82 12.00 13.65
N ASN A 283 -5.47 11.37 12.68
CA ASN A 283 -5.52 11.70 11.25
C ASN A 283 -4.19 11.55 10.53
N ALA A 284 -3.21 10.93 11.17
CA ALA A 284 -1.93 10.70 10.55
C ALA A 284 -1.97 9.47 9.65
N ARG A 285 -1.20 9.51 8.56
CA ARG A 285 -1.09 8.42 7.60
C ARG A 285 0.24 7.70 7.81
N THR A 286 1.30 8.21 7.22
CA THR A 286 2.61 7.55 7.24
C THR A 286 3.76 8.53 7.43
N GLU A 287 4.86 8.04 8.00
CA GLU A 287 6.21 8.61 7.96
C GLU A 287 7.12 7.71 7.10
N CYS A 288 8.29 8.22 6.70
CA CYS A 288 9.36 7.45 6.07
C CYS A 288 10.29 6.85 7.14
N ILE A 289 10.48 5.53 7.08
CA ILE A 289 11.67 4.89 7.64
C ILE A 289 12.73 4.93 6.55
N ARG A 290 13.88 5.54 6.85
CA ARG A 290 15.03 5.55 5.94
C ARG A 290 15.88 4.33 6.24
N SER A 291 15.58 3.20 5.59
CA SER A 291 16.25 1.92 5.87
C SER A 291 17.74 1.93 5.49
N THR A 292 18.20 2.94 4.74
CA THR A 292 19.62 3.18 4.47
C THR A 292 20.27 3.99 5.60
N SER A 293 21.07 3.32 6.43
CA SER A 293 21.93 3.90 7.47
C SER A 293 23.40 3.57 7.25
N ASN A 294 24.32 4.23 7.96
CA ASN A 294 25.75 3.93 7.90
C ASN A 294 26.03 2.44 8.20
N GLU A 295 25.35 1.89 9.21
CA GLU A 295 25.47 0.48 9.62
C GLU A 295 24.95 -0.46 8.53
N SER A 296 23.83 -0.12 7.88
CA SER A 296 23.30 -0.92 6.77
C SER A 296 24.25 -0.96 5.58
N VAL A 297 24.92 0.17 5.27
CA VAL A 297 25.87 0.28 4.15
C VAL A 297 27.17 -0.45 4.47
N GLU A 298 27.67 -0.32 5.70
CA GLU A 298 28.83 -1.08 6.18
C GLU A 298 28.59 -2.58 6.07
N PHE A 299 27.45 -3.07 6.59
CA PHE A 299 27.11 -4.48 6.51
C PHE A 299 26.91 -4.96 5.06
N ALA A 300 26.21 -4.20 4.23
CA ALA A 300 25.98 -4.55 2.83
C ALA A 300 27.30 -4.66 2.05
N LYS A 301 28.26 -3.76 2.31
CA LYS A 301 29.62 -3.82 1.74
C LYS A 301 30.35 -5.09 2.15
N LEU A 302 30.40 -5.38 3.45
CA LEU A 302 31.09 -6.57 3.98
C LEU A 302 30.46 -7.85 3.42
N MET A 303 29.13 -7.96 3.46
CA MET A 303 28.40 -9.13 3.00
C MET A 303 28.53 -9.39 1.49
N SER A 304 28.82 -8.35 0.71
CA SER A 304 29.04 -8.46 -0.74
C SER A 304 30.46 -8.94 -1.10
N ASN A 305 31.45 -8.70 -0.24
CA ASN A 305 32.86 -9.00 -0.52
C ASN A 305 33.35 -10.26 0.20
N GLU A 306 32.89 -10.52 1.42
CA GLU A 306 33.33 -11.66 2.21
C GLU A 306 32.76 -12.96 1.66
N LYS A 307 33.51 -14.07 1.77
CA LYS A 307 33.02 -15.40 1.38
C LYS A 307 32.73 -16.30 2.57
N GLU A 308 33.41 -16.06 3.67
CA GLU A 308 33.28 -16.84 4.90
C GLU A 308 32.48 -16.06 5.95
N PHE A 309 31.86 -16.78 6.88
CA PHE A 309 31.18 -16.18 8.02
C PHE A 309 32.15 -16.09 9.18
N ASP A 310 32.38 -14.86 9.64
CA ASP A 310 33.15 -14.59 10.84
C ASP A 310 32.35 -13.73 11.82
N GLU A 311 32.89 -13.57 13.02
CA GLU A 311 32.27 -12.80 14.09
C GLU A 311 32.12 -11.31 13.71
N THR A 312 33.05 -10.77 12.90
CA THR A 312 33.02 -9.38 12.47
C THR A 312 31.79 -9.09 11.59
N LEU A 313 31.54 -9.96 10.62
CA LEU A 313 30.41 -9.88 9.71
C LEU A 313 29.08 -10.07 10.46
N LYS A 314 29.04 -11.00 11.43
CA LYS A 314 27.85 -11.23 12.28
C LYS A 314 27.54 -10.01 13.15
N LEU A 315 28.55 -9.40 13.77
CA LEU A 315 28.39 -8.18 14.56
C LEU A 315 27.92 -7.00 13.69
N ALA A 316 28.44 -6.88 12.47
CA ALA A 316 27.97 -5.86 11.51
C ALA A 316 26.48 -6.05 11.15
N MET A 317 26.04 -7.28 10.92
CA MET A 317 24.62 -7.60 10.68
C MET A 317 23.75 -7.17 11.87
N ILE A 318 24.16 -7.52 13.09
CA ILE A 318 23.43 -7.17 14.32
C ILE A 318 23.32 -5.65 14.46
N ARG A 319 24.41 -4.90 14.21
CA ARG A 319 24.40 -3.42 14.22
C ARG A 319 23.41 -2.87 13.20
N ALA A 320 23.45 -3.34 11.96
CA ALA A 320 22.56 -2.90 10.89
C ALA A 320 21.08 -3.14 11.22
N VAL A 321 20.73 -4.36 11.67
CA VAL A 321 19.37 -4.73 12.05
C VAL A 321 18.86 -3.88 13.22
N ASN A 322 19.70 -3.63 14.23
CA ASN A 322 19.32 -2.82 15.38
C ASN A 322 19.21 -1.32 15.05
N ALA A 323 20.09 -0.79 14.18
CA ALA A 323 19.99 0.57 13.68
C ALA A 323 18.67 0.79 12.93
N HIS A 324 18.31 -0.14 12.04
CA HIS A 324 17.02 -0.12 11.37
C HIS A 324 15.85 -0.15 12.35
N LYS A 325 15.86 -1.08 13.32
CA LYS A 325 14.82 -1.18 14.34
C LYS A 325 14.63 0.12 15.13
N LYS A 326 15.73 0.83 15.42
CA LYS A 326 15.69 2.15 16.07
C LYS A 326 14.98 3.17 15.18
N LEU A 327 15.38 3.29 13.91
CA LEU A 327 14.75 4.21 12.94
C LEU A 327 13.26 3.91 12.75
N ALA A 328 12.89 2.63 12.66
CA ALA A 328 11.48 2.21 12.58
C ALA A 328 10.67 2.65 13.81
N THR A 329 11.28 2.56 15.00
CA THR A 329 10.66 3.01 16.25
C THR A 329 10.46 4.53 16.24
N GLU A 330 11.51 5.29 15.94
CA GLU A 330 11.48 6.76 15.86
C GLU A 330 10.42 7.24 14.84
N ALA A 331 10.41 6.68 13.63
CA ALA A 331 9.42 7.01 12.61
C ALA A 331 7.98 6.71 13.06
N SER A 332 7.74 5.55 13.71
CA SER A 332 6.42 5.21 14.27
C SER A 332 5.96 6.15 15.39
N MET A 333 6.91 6.81 16.06
CA MET A 333 6.69 7.83 17.09
C MET A 333 6.58 9.25 16.51
N GLY A 334 6.57 9.40 15.18
CA GLY A 334 6.50 10.71 14.52
C GLY A 334 7.81 11.51 14.61
N GLU A 335 8.93 10.85 14.92
CA GLU A 335 10.26 11.46 15.05
C GLU A 335 11.07 11.36 13.75
N GLY A 336 10.43 10.97 12.65
CA GLY A 336 11.02 11.00 11.31
C GLY A 336 11.14 12.43 10.75
N VAL A 337 11.98 12.60 9.74
CA VAL A 337 12.31 13.92 9.18
C VAL A 337 11.59 14.22 7.86
N ASP A 338 11.14 13.20 7.13
CA ASP A 338 10.64 13.37 5.77
C ASP A 338 9.34 14.17 5.73
N ARG A 339 8.39 13.87 6.62
CA ARG A 339 7.17 14.69 6.69
C ARG A 339 7.41 16.07 7.28
N LEU A 340 8.36 16.22 8.21
CA LEU A 340 8.78 17.53 8.71
C LEU A 340 9.32 18.40 7.56
N PHE A 341 10.26 17.88 6.77
CA PHE A 341 10.81 18.56 5.61
C PHE A 341 9.75 18.88 4.57
N PHE A 342 8.84 17.95 4.29
CA PHE A 342 7.68 18.22 3.44
C PHE A 342 6.82 19.38 3.99
N GLY A 343 6.51 19.38 5.29
CA GLY A 343 5.77 20.46 5.95
C GLY A 343 6.45 21.81 5.84
N LEU A 344 7.77 21.87 5.99
CA LEU A 344 8.55 23.09 5.81
C LEU A 344 8.50 23.60 4.35
N LYS A 345 8.53 22.72 3.36
CA LYS A 345 8.34 23.09 1.94
C LYS A 345 6.94 23.64 1.69
N MET A 346 5.91 23.05 2.32
CA MET A 346 4.52 23.52 2.20
C MET A 346 4.33 24.90 2.84
N ILE A 347 4.91 25.14 4.02
CA ILE A 347 4.95 26.48 4.64
C ILE A 347 5.60 27.49 3.70
N ALA A 348 6.78 27.15 3.13
CA ALA A 348 7.44 28.07 2.20
C ALA A 348 6.57 28.40 0.99
N LYS A 349 5.84 27.41 0.46
CA LYS A 349 4.91 27.59 -0.66
C LYS A 349 3.72 28.49 -0.28
N GLU A 350 3.02 28.21 0.82
CA GLU A 350 1.83 28.98 1.23
C GLU A 350 2.17 30.43 1.57
N GLU A 351 3.32 30.63 2.19
CA GLU A 351 3.78 31.94 2.66
C GLU A 351 4.57 32.71 1.59
N GLN A 352 4.68 32.13 0.38
CA GLN A 352 5.43 32.68 -0.75
C GLN A 352 6.89 33.01 -0.38
N ILE A 353 7.46 32.23 0.54
CA ILE A 353 8.85 32.35 0.96
C ILE A 353 9.71 31.60 -0.07
N LYS A 354 10.81 32.22 -0.52
CA LYS A 354 11.79 31.55 -1.36
C LYS A 354 12.23 30.26 -0.67
N LEU A 355 12.14 29.15 -1.39
CA LEU A 355 12.51 27.84 -0.85
C LEU A 355 13.98 27.87 -0.39
N PRO A 356 14.29 27.47 0.87
CA PRO A 356 15.65 27.43 1.36
C PRO A 356 16.57 26.57 0.48
N GLU A 357 17.82 27.00 0.30
CA GLU A 357 18.82 26.32 -0.55
C GLU A 357 19.03 24.85 -0.16
N PHE A 358 18.84 24.52 1.12
CA PHE A 358 18.81 23.15 1.63
C PHE A 358 17.95 22.19 0.78
N PHE A 359 16.78 22.62 0.31
CA PHE A 359 15.88 21.78 -0.48
C PHE A 359 16.27 21.64 -1.95
N SER A 360 17.21 22.45 -2.42
CA SER A 360 17.80 22.38 -3.76
C SER A 360 19.18 21.73 -3.74
N ASP A 361 19.73 21.44 -2.54
CA ASP A 361 21.02 20.76 -2.39
C ASP A 361 20.97 19.36 -3.00
N ILE A 362 22.06 18.97 -3.68
CA ILE A 362 22.17 17.68 -4.35
C ILE A 362 22.02 16.50 -3.39
N SER A 363 22.42 16.68 -2.13
CA SER A 363 22.30 15.65 -1.09
C SER A 363 20.83 15.44 -0.74
N TYR A 364 20.05 16.51 -0.57
CA TYR A 364 18.62 16.42 -0.28
C TYR A 364 17.84 15.81 -1.46
N THR A 365 18.09 16.28 -2.69
CA THR A 365 17.41 15.77 -3.88
C THR A 365 17.74 14.29 -4.13
N LYS A 366 19.00 13.88 -3.98
CA LYS A 366 19.38 12.46 -4.05
C LYS A 366 18.73 11.64 -2.93
N SER A 367 18.65 12.19 -1.71
CA SER A 367 18.04 11.48 -0.57
C SER A 367 16.53 11.27 -0.69
N THR A 368 15.84 12.03 -1.55
CA THR A 368 14.39 11.96 -1.76
C THR A 368 14.00 11.28 -3.07
N SER A 369 14.99 10.95 -3.91
CA SER A 369 14.83 10.10 -5.10
C SER A 369 14.92 8.63 -4.69
N PHE A 370 13.85 8.08 -4.12
CA PHE A 370 13.83 6.74 -3.54
C PHE A 370 13.97 5.64 -4.61
N THR A 371 15.21 5.19 -4.84
CA THR A 371 15.52 4.10 -5.79
C THR A 371 15.14 2.71 -5.28
N LEU A 372 14.76 2.60 -4.00
CA LEU A 372 14.11 1.42 -3.45
C LEU A 372 12.97 1.86 -2.54
N THR A 373 11.76 1.41 -2.83
CA THR A 373 10.58 1.65 -2.00
C THR A 373 10.02 0.33 -1.51
N SER A 374 9.78 0.24 -0.21
CA SER A 374 9.27 -0.98 0.41
C SER A 374 8.16 -0.73 1.42
N SER A 375 7.41 -1.79 1.70
CA SER A 375 6.36 -1.78 2.72
C SER A 375 6.07 -3.19 3.20
N GLN A 376 6.02 -3.36 4.52
CA GLN A 376 5.44 -4.55 5.11
C GLN A 376 3.92 -4.47 5.11
N VAL A 377 3.25 -5.46 4.52
CA VAL A 377 1.80 -5.63 4.62
C VAL A 377 1.50 -7.02 5.16
N ALA A 378 1.28 -7.09 6.47
CA ALA A 378 1.07 -8.34 7.17
C ALA A 378 -0.37 -8.85 6.97
N TYR A 379 -0.51 -9.94 6.22
CA TYR A 379 -1.77 -10.69 6.11
C TYR A 379 -1.68 -11.99 6.92
N LYS A 380 -2.79 -12.39 7.54
CA LYS A 380 -2.90 -13.74 8.15
C LYS A 380 -3.00 -14.82 7.09
N THR A 381 -3.54 -14.49 5.92
CA THR A 381 -3.70 -15.37 4.76
C THR A 381 -2.45 -15.39 3.90
N ALA A 382 -2.39 -16.30 2.91
CA ALA A 382 -1.40 -16.30 1.84
C ALA A 382 -1.70 -15.20 0.81
N SER A 383 -1.88 -13.97 1.31
CA SER A 383 -2.13 -12.77 0.52
C SER A 383 -0.91 -11.87 0.53
N PHE A 384 -0.76 -11.06 -0.49
CA PHE A 384 0.29 -10.05 -0.57
C PHE A 384 -0.15 -8.87 -1.41
N MET A 385 0.49 -7.73 -1.17
CA MET A 385 0.30 -6.49 -1.92
C MET A 385 1.47 -6.27 -2.89
N CYS A 386 1.26 -5.54 -3.99
CA CYS A 386 2.28 -5.11 -4.94
C CYS A 386 2.04 -3.68 -5.43
N TYR A 387 3.07 -3.01 -5.93
CA TYR A 387 3.00 -1.68 -6.54
C TYR A 387 4.24 -1.44 -7.41
N GLY A 388 4.17 -0.45 -8.32
CA GLY A 388 5.33 -0.05 -9.14
C GLY A 388 6.36 0.80 -8.37
N PRO A 389 7.57 0.98 -8.91
CA PRO A 389 8.55 1.91 -8.34
C PRO A 389 8.08 3.37 -8.41
N VAL A 390 8.57 4.21 -7.50
CA VAL A 390 8.25 5.66 -7.47
C VAL A 390 9.21 6.54 -8.28
N VAL A 391 10.31 5.96 -8.79
CA VAL A 391 11.25 6.60 -9.71
C VAL A 391 11.57 5.66 -10.87
N PRO A 392 11.88 6.20 -12.08
CA PRO A 392 12.11 5.37 -13.28
C PRO A 392 13.23 4.33 -13.13
N ASN A 393 14.25 4.64 -12.33
CA ASN A 393 15.43 3.79 -12.10
C ASN A 393 15.41 3.11 -10.73
N GLY A 394 14.23 2.76 -10.23
CA GLY A 394 14.05 2.20 -8.89
C GLY A 394 13.31 0.88 -8.86
N TYR A 395 13.15 0.36 -7.65
CA TYR A 395 12.37 -0.85 -7.37
C TYR A 395 11.23 -0.58 -6.38
N GLY A 396 10.10 -1.27 -6.58
CA GLY A 396 9.08 -1.48 -5.55
C GLY A 396 9.26 -2.85 -4.92
N CYS A 397 9.13 -2.98 -3.60
CA CYS A 397 9.18 -4.26 -2.92
C CYS A 397 8.21 -4.32 -1.74
N CYS A 398 7.09 -4.99 -1.92
CA CYS A 398 6.15 -5.26 -0.84
C CYS A 398 6.32 -6.68 -0.33
N TYR A 399 6.15 -6.88 0.98
CA TYR A 399 6.31 -8.20 1.59
C TYR A 399 5.31 -8.49 2.71
N ASN A 400 4.95 -9.77 2.83
CA ASN A 400 4.11 -10.31 3.90
C ASN A 400 4.87 -11.42 4.65
N PRO A 401 5.48 -11.11 5.81
CA PRO A 401 6.17 -12.12 6.61
C PRO A 401 5.17 -12.90 7.48
N ARG A 402 5.10 -14.22 7.28
CA ARG A 402 4.30 -15.13 8.10
C ARG A 402 5.21 -15.93 9.04
N SER A 403 4.65 -16.92 9.74
CA SER A 403 5.41 -17.73 10.71
C SER A 403 6.52 -18.54 10.03
N GLU A 404 6.19 -19.22 8.94
CA GLU A 404 7.06 -20.21 8.28
C GLU A 404 7.52 -19.80 6.88
N ASP A 405 6.96 -18.75 6.29
CA ASP A 405 7.35 -18.24 4.98
C ASP A 405 7.14 -16.73 4.87
N ILE A 406 7.56 -16.16 3.74
CA ILE A 406 7.44 -14.74 3.42
C ILE A 406 7.01 -14.60 1.96
N PHE A 407 5.95 -13.83 1.68
CA PHE A 407 5.60 -13.45 0.31
C PHE A 407 6.28 -12.15 -0.05
N PHE A 408 6.83 -12.07 -1.27
CA PHE A 408 7.41 -10.86 -1.84
C PHE A 408 6.74 -10.55 -3.17
N ALA A 409 6.55 -9.25 -3.42
CA ALA A 409 6.24 -8.71 -4.74
C ALA A 409 7.24 -7.61 -5.04
N CYS A 410 8.15 -7.91 -5.97
CA CYS A 410 9.17 -6.99 -6.45
C CYS A 410 8.74 -6.40 -7.79
N SER A 411 9.03 -5.13 -8.03
CA SER A 411 8.78 -4.46 -9.30
C SER A 411 9.94 -3.55 -9.70
N SER A 412 10.10 -3.32 -11.01
CA SER A 412 11.00 -2.34 -11.61
C SER A 412 10.42 -1.87 -12.95
N PHE A 413 11.08 -0.92 -13.62
CA PHE A 413 10.69 -0.53 -14.97
C PHE A 413 11.60 -1.18 -16.04
N LYS A 414 11.04 -1.90 -17.02
CA LYS A 414 11.76 -2.60 -18.11
C LYS A 414 12.57 -1.63 -18.99
N GLY A 415 12.13 -0.39 -19.12
CA GLY A 415 12.81 0.67 -19.87
C GLY A 415 14.07 1.21 -19.19
N CYS A 416 14.31 0.87 -17.92
CA CYS A 416 15.55 1.20 -17.22
C CYS A 416 16.55 0.03 -17.32
N PRO A 417 17.62 0.14 -18.14
CA PRO A 417 18.58 -0.95 -18.33
C PRO A 417 19.40 -1.25 -17.06
N GLU A 418 19.43 -0.34 -16.09
CA GLU A 418 20.08 -0.54 -14.80
C GLU A 418 19.27 -1.42 -13.85
N THR A 419 17.95 -1.58 -14.05
CA THR A 419 17.08 -2.35 -13.17
C THR A 419 16.60 -3.66 -13.79
N SER A 420 16.43 -4.69 -12.96
CA SER A 420 15.82 -5.96 -13.39
C SER A 420 15.11 -6.62 -12.20
N THR A 421 13.80 -6.83 -12.31
CA THR A 421 12.99 -7.37 -11.22
C THR A 421 13.40 -8.80 -10.90
N GLN A 422 13.60 -9.63 -11.92
CA GLN A 422 14.07 -11.01 -11.75
C GLN A 422 15.41 -11.05 -11.01
N ARG A 423 16.39 -10.25 -11.45
CA ARG A 423 17.71 -10.19 -10.81
C ARG A 423 17.60 -9.74 -9.35
N PHE A 424 16.74 -8.77 -9.06
CA PHE A 424 16.49 -8.31 -7.70
C PHE A 424 15.88 -9.42 -6.83
N ALA A 425 14.84 -10.09 -7.32
CA ALA A 425 14.16 -11.18 -6.61
C ALA A 425 15.11 -12.35 -6.29
N ASP A 426 15.90 -12.80 -7.26
CA ASP A 426 16.82 -13.92 -7.07
C ASP A 426 17.96 -13.56 -6.12
N THR A 427 18.50 -12.33 -6.22
CA THR A 427 19.53 -11.83 -5.30
C THR A 427 18.96 -11.65 -3.89
N LEU A 428 17.68 -11.27 -3.75
CA LEU A 428 17.00 -11.16 -2.46
C LEU A 428 16.83 -12.53 -1.78
N LYS A 429 16.39 -13.55 -2.53
CA LYS A 429 16.32 -14.93 -2.02
C LYS A 429 17.68 -15.39 -1.49
N GLN A 430 18.75 -15.13 -2.26
CA GLN A 430 20.11 -15.48 -1.84
C GLN A 430 20.58 -14.70 -0.61
N SER A 431 20.29 -13.39 -0.55
CA SER A 431 20.63 -12.52 0.57
C SER A 431 19.95 -12.98 1.86
N LEU A 432 18.66 -13.32 1.81
CA LEU A 432 17.90 -13.86 2.94
C LEU A 432 18.51 -15.17 3.46
N ILE A 433 18.78 -16.12 2.55
CA ILE A 433 19.39 -17.41 2.90
C ILE A 433 20.78 -17.21 3.52
N ARG A 434 21.59 -16.31 2.96
CA ARG A 434 22.94 -16.08 3.43
C ARG A 434 22.95 -15.39 4.80
N MET A 435 22.09 -14.39 4.99
CA MET A 435 21.95 -13.69 6.27
C MET A 435 21.43 -14.60 7.38
N ILE A 436 20.49 -15.51 7.10
CA ILE A 436 19.98 -16.39 8.15
C ILE A 436 21.04 -17.41 8.58
N LYS A 437 21.86 -17.91 7.64
CA LYS A 437 22.99 -18.79 7.97
C LYS A 437 24.04 -18.07 8.81
N LEU A 438 24.33 -16.80 8.50
CA LEU A 438 25.23 -15.96 9.32
C LEU A 438 24.66 -15.72 10.73
N ALA A 439 23.34 -15.62 10.86
CA ALA A 439 22.70 -15.43 12.16
C ALA A 439 22.80 -16.68 13.05
N ASP A 440 22.73 -17.86 12.42
CA ASP A 440 22.83 -19.17 13.05
C ASP A 440 24.27 -19.65 13.35
N ALA A 441 25.25 -19.25 12.53
CA ALA A 441 26.67 -19.55 12.71
C ALA A 441 27.22 -18.84 13.95
#